data_AF-A0AAN6E8I6-F1
#
_entry.id   AF-A0AAN6E8I6-F1
#
_cell.length_a   1.000
_cell.length_b   1.000
_cell.length_c   1.000
_cell.angle_alpha   90.00
_cell.angle_beta   90.00
_cell.angle_gamma   90.00
#
_symmetry.space_group_name_H-M   'P 1'
#
loop_
_entity.id
_entity.type
_entity.pdbx_description
1 polymer ?
#
loop_
_entity_poly.entity_id
_entity_poly.type
_entity_poly.pdbx_seq_one_letter_code
_entity_poly.pdbx_strand_id
1 'polypeptide(L)'
;MALKFQPARQIDGQSTSTPALVAHGTKLDMVYSDSHSSQMWFTASKNRFDGWDWLKAQQIPGQHTSIPALTVFNDTLFMVYSDANSSQLWVSYFDDPEWSDAQQIPGQGTSVPAIVAYQDYLFLVYTDSSSSQLWQSQGVQNDDGSMKWSNTKHIEGQHTSIPAITVFNGRVLMVYSDANSAQLWTTQYDGTNWSTPSQIPGQSTSVPALTVVKEYVVMVYSGAHDSQFWVTISLDGVNWQNPRQIDGQHGSIPALATLEDTVWMTYSDANSSQLWVTSAQLA
;
A
#
# COMPACT_ATOMS: atom_id res chain seq x y z
N MET A 1 -7.60 -21.85 9.25
CA MET A 1 -6.92 -20.61 9.67
C MET A 1 -7.86 -19.45 9.47
N ALA A 2 -7.91 -18.50 10.41
CA ALA A 2 -8.69 -17.29 10.24
C ALA A 2 -8.03 -16.09 10.93
N LEU A 3 -8.18 -14.91 10.33
CA LEU A 3 -7.90 -13.64 11.00
C LEU A 3 -9.18 -13.17 11.69
N LYS A 4 -9.08 -12.84 12.97
CA LYS A 4 -10.16 -12.19 13.71
C LYS A 4 -9.71 -10.79 14.10
N PHE A 5 -10.26 -9.79 13.44
CA PHE A 5 -10.00 -8.40 13.74
C PHE A 5 -10.66 -7.98 15.05
N GLN A 6 -9.96 -7.15 15.81
CA GLN A 6 -10.48 -6.53 17.01
C GLN A 6 -11.39 -5.34 16.66
N PRO A 7 -12.24 -4.87 17.58
CA PRO A 7 -12.92 -3.59 17.40
C PRO A 7 -11.92 -2.47 17.10
N ALA A 8 -12.23 -1.63 16.12
CA ALA A 8 -11.36 -0.54 15.71
C ALA A 8 -11.33 0.57 16.78
N ARG A 9 -10.21 1.29 16.85
CA ARG A 9 -10.03 2.48 17.69
C ARG A 9 -9.73 3.68 16.82
N GLN A 10 -10.22 4.83 17.25
CA GLN A 10 -9.96 6.10 16.59
C GLN A 10 -8.48 6.50 16.74
N ILE A 11 -7.88 7.02 15.67
CA ILE A 11 -6.61 7.73 15.74
C ILE A 11 -6.92 9.23 15.88
N ASP A 12 -6.85 9.72 17.12
CA ASP A 12 -7.30 11.07 17.45
C ASP A 12 -6.54 12.18 16.71
N GLY A 13 -7.28 13.18 16.22
CA GLY A 13 -6.74 14.39 15.61
C GLY A 13 -6.12 14.18 14.22
N GLN A 14 -6.34 13.03 13.59
CA GLN A 14 -5.82 12.70 12.27
C GLN A 14 -6.98 12.30 11.34
N SER A 15 -6.97 12.86 10.13
CA SER A 15 -8.03 12.63 9.15
C SER A 15 -7.49 12.49 7.73
N THR A 16 -7.94 11.47 7.01
CA THR A 16 -7.54 11.19 5.62
C THR A 16 -8.61 10.35 4.93
N SER A 17 -8.44 10.12 3.63
CA SER A 17 -9.14 9.10 2.86
C SER A 17 -8.21 7.95 2.40
N THR A 18 -6.90 8.11 2.56
CA THR A 18 -5.87 7.37 1.78
C THR A 18 -4.59 7.18 2.61
N PRO A 19 -4.64 6.35 3.67
CA PRO A 19 -3.44 6.03 4.42
C PRO A 19 -2.52 5.08 3.65
N ALA A 20 -1.22 5.17 3.90
CA ALA A 20 -0.22 4.16 3.58
C ALA A 20 0.52 3.78 4.87
N LEU A 21 0.67 2.49 5.12
CA LEU A 21 1.12 1.94 6.39
C LEU A 21 2.26 0.93 6.15
N VAL A 22 3.32 1.00 6.96
CA VAL A 22 4.42 0.03 6.92
C VAL A 22 4.92 -0.26 8.33
N ALA A 23 5.49 -1.44 8.55
CA ALA A 23 6.26 -1.72 9.76
C ALA A 23 7.72 -1.33 9.52
N HIS A 24 8.29 -0.53 10.43
CA HIS A 24 9.68 -0.09 10.40
C HIS A 24 10.32 -0.35 11.77
N GLY A 25 11.30 -1.25 11.80
CA GLY A 25 11.91 -1.72 13.05
C GLY A 25 10.85 -2.29 14.01
N THR A 26 10.62 -1.59 15.11
CA THR A 26 9.67 -2.01 16.16
C THR A 26 8.36 -1.24 16.15
N LYS A 27 8.07 -0.47 15.10
CA LYS A 27 6.94 0.45 15.05
C LYS A 27 6.18 0.35 13.74
N LEU A 28 5.01 0.95 13.72
CA LEU A 28 4.29 1.25 12.49
C LEU A 28 4.52 2.70 12.12
N ASP A 29 4.75 2.94 10.85
CA ASP A 29 4.86 4.26 10.25
C ASP A 29 3.75 4.44 9.24
N MET A 30 3.11 5.60 9.27
CA MET A 30 1.98 5.93 8.44
C MET A 30 2.19 7.28 7.77
N VAL A 31 1.95 7.30 6.48
CA VAL A 31 1.87 8.52 5.68
C VAL A 31 0.48 8.62 5.08
N TYR A 32 -0.10 9.82 5.08
CA TYR A 32 -1.45 10.03 4.57
C TYR A 32 -1.64 11.47 4.07
N SER A 33 -2.58 11.66 3.14
CA SER A 33 -2.96 13.01 2.69
C SER A 33 -4.12 13.57 3.50
N ASP A 34 -4.11 14.86 3.78
CA ASP A 34 -5.25 15.58 4.34
C ASP A 34 -6.47 15.49 3.42
N SER A 35 -7.65 15.27 3.99
CA SER A 35 -8.88 15.04 3.22
C SER A 35 -9.38 16.25 2.44
N HIS A 36 -8.85 17.46 2.69
CA HIS A 36 -9.33 18.71 2.08
C HIS A 36 -8.25 19.51 1.34
N SER A 37 -6.97 19.17 1.48
CA SER A 37 -5.87 20.01 0.98
C SER A 37 -4.75 19.26 0.25
N SER A 38 -4.85 17.93 0.09
CA SER A 38 -3.78 17.06 -0.47
C SER A 38 -2.42 17.16 0.26
N GLN A 39 -2.36 17.92 1.36
CA GLN A 39 -1.17 18.07 2.19
C GLN A 39 -0.83 16.72 2.83
N MET A 40 0.42 16.31 2.70
CA MET A 40 0.91 15.06 3.27
C MET A 40 1.30 15.21 4.74
N TRP A 41 1.03 14.15 5.50
CA TRP A 41 1.33 14.02 6.92
C TRP A 41 2.01 12.69 7.19
N PHE A 42 2.90 12.69 8.18
CA PHE A 42 3.62 11.53 8.68
C PHE A 42 3.33 11.35 10.18
N THR A 43 3.15 10.11 10.62
CA THR A 43 3.08 9.74 12.03
C THR A 43 3.61 8.33 12.23
N ALA A 44 3.92 8.00 13.48
CA ALA A 44 4.37 6.67 13.87
C ALA A 44 3.64 6.20 15.13
N SER A 45 3.60 4.89 15.34
CA SER A 45 3.10 4.32 16.58
C SER A 45 3.97 4.76 17.76
N LYS A 46 3.33 5.08 18.90
CA LYS A 46 4.02 5.53 20.11
C LYS A 46 4.86 4.40 20.71
N ASN A 47 4.22 3.24 20.86
CA ASN A 47 4.74 2.10 21.58
C ASN A 47 5.44 1.12 20.64
N ARG A 48 6.44 0.41 21.17
CA ARG A 48 7.12 -0.64 20.41
C ARG A 48 6.22 -1.87 20.33
N PHE A 49 6.17 -2.48 19.15
CA PHE A 49 5.40 -3.69 18.85
C PHE A 49 3.89 -3.54 19.08
N ASP A 50 3.40 -2.29 19.08
CA ASP A 50 2.00 -1.95 19.32
C ASP A 50 1.59 -0.72 18.49
N GLY A 51 0.56 -0.89 17.67
CA GLY A 51 -0.03 0.09 16.77
C GLY A 51 -1.28 0.79 17.29
N TRP A 52 -1.66 0.65 18.57
CA TRP A 52 -2.89 1.25 19.10
C TRP A 52 -2.80 2.77 19.30
N ASP A 53 -1.66 3.25 19.78
CA ASP A 53 -1.44 4.67 20.10
C ASP A 53 -0.48 5.31 19.09
N TRP A 54 -0.81 6.52 18.64
CA TRP A 54 -0.05 7.22 17.59
C TRP A 54 0.50 8.56 18.08
N LEU A 55 1.67 8.95 17.56
CA LEU A 55 2.22 10.28 17.78
C LEU A 55 1.34 11.34 17.11
N LYS A 56 1.53 12.60 17.51
CA LYS A 56 0.95 13.72 16.78
C LYS A 56 1.58 13.74 15.39
N ALA A 57 0.74 13.77 14.35
CA ALA A 57 1.22 13.84 12.98
C ALA A 57 2.02 15.11 12.71
N GLN A 58 3.04 14.97 11.87
CA GLN A 58 3.90 16.03 11.39
C GLN A 58 3.64 16.26 9.91
N GLN A 59 3.63 17.52 9.49
CA GLN A 59 3.43 17.86 8.09
C GLN A 59 4.68 17.47 7.30
N ILE A 60 4.51 16.93 6.10
CA ILE A 60 5.59 16.74 5.11
C ILE A 60 5.59 17.98 4.19
N PRO A 61 6.50 18.95 4.38
CA PRO A 61 6.40 20.25 3.71
C PRO A 61 6.59 20.14 2.19
N GLY A 62 5.80 20.90 1.43
CA GLY A 62 5.97 21.04 -0.03
C GLY A 62 5.60 19.82 -0.88
N GLN A 63 5.10 18.74 -0.27
CA GLN A 63 4.73 17.49 -0.94
C GLN A 63 3.22 17.28 -0.81
N HIS A 64 2.55 17.12 -1.97
CA HIS A 64 1.10 17.08 -2.06
C HIS A 64 0.64 15.94 -2.97
N THR A 65 -0.21 15.06 -2.44
CA THR A 65 -0.83 13.98 -3.23
C THR A 65 -2.21 13.63 -2.68
N SER A 66 -2.94 12.83 -3.45
CA SER A 66 -4.15 12.15 -2.95
C SER A 66 -3.85 10.74 -2.45
N ILE A 67 -2.84 10.05 -2.97
CA ILE A 67 -2.59 8.63 -2.63
C ILE A 67 -1.08 8.39 -2.54
N PRO A 68 -0.51 8.29 -1.33
CA PRO A 68 0.88 7.87 -1.13
C PRO A 68 1.03 6.34 -1.22
N ALA A 69 2.22 5.89 -1.56
CA ALA A 69 2.69 4.53 -1.33
C ALA A 69 3.97 4.57 -0.47
N LEU A 70 4.10 3.66 0.49
CA LEU A 70 5.15 3.68 1.51
C LEU A 70 5.82 2.30 1.61
N THR A 71 7.14 2.28 1.72
CA THR A 71 7.90 1.05 1.99
C THR A 71 9.14 1.34 2.81
N VAL A 72 9.75 0.29 3.37
CA VAL A 72 11.05 0.37 4.06
C VAL A 72 12.08 -0.36 3.21
N PHE A 73 13.18 0.31 2.88
CA PHE A 73 14.32 -0.26 2.16
C PHE A 73 15.61 0.17 2.86
N ASN A 74 16.47 -0.80 3.22
CA ASN A 74 17.71 -0.55 3.96
C ASN A 74 17.52 0.29 5.24
N ASP A 75 16.47 -0.02 6.02
CA ASP A 75 16.10 0.70 7.25
C ASP A 75 15.68 2.16 7.05
N THR A 76 15.44 2.57 5.80
CA THR A 76 14.97 3.90 5.43
C THR A 76 13.54 3.82 4.90
N LEU A 77 12.67 4.73 5.34
CA LEU A 77 11.32 4.88 4.78
C LEU A 77 11.42 5.57 3.42
N PHE A 78 10.77 4.99 2.41
CA PHE A 78 10.60 5.59 1.10
C PHE A 78 9.12 5.79 0.81
N MET A 79 8.76 7.00 0.39
CA MET A 79 7.43 7.34 -0.09
C MET A 79 7.49 7.59 -1.59
N VAL A 80 6.57 6.99 -2.34
CA VAL A 80 6.31 7.29 -3.75
C VAL A 80 4.90 7.83 -3.88
N TYR A 81 4.72 8.88 -4.66
CA TYR A 81 3.41 9.52 -4.85
C TYR A 81 3.33 10.24 -6.20
N SER A 82 2.11 10.52 -6.66
CA SER A 82 1.88 11.43 -7.78
C SER A 82 1.56 12.84 -7.28
N ASP A 83 1.91 13.87 -8.03
CA ASP A 83 1.47 15.24 -7.72
C ASP A 83 -0.06 15.32 -7.59
N ALA A 84 -0.55 16.22 -6.73
CA ALA A 84 -1.98 16.48 -6.61
C ALA A 84 -2.67 16.94 -7.92
N ASN A 85 -1.90 17.52 -8.85
CA ASN A 85 -2.41 18.10 -10.11
C ASN A 85 -1.76 17.51 -11.36
N SER A 86 -0.98 16.44 -11.25
CA SER A 86 -0.25 15.82 -12.36
C SER A 86 -0.05 14.33 -12.09
N SER A 87 0.09 13.55 -13.16
CA SER A 87 0.44 12.13 -13.05
C SER A 87 1.93 11.90 -12.76
N GLN A 88 2.77 12.95 -12.78
CA GLN A 88 4.20 12.82 -12.51
C GLN A 88 4.46 12.16 -11.14
N LEU A 89 5.27 11.09 -11.15
CA LEU A 89 5.68 10.41 -9.93
C LEU A 89 6.90 11.07 -9.28
N TRP A 90 6.89 11.07 -7.96
CA TRP A 90 7.95 11.59 -7.10
C TRP A 90 8.31 10.54 -6.05
N VAL A 91 9.57 10.61 -5.59
CA VAL A 91 10.06 9.81 -4.48
C VAL A 91 10.74 10.71 -3.46
N SER A 92 10.47 10.43 -2.19
CA SER A 92 11.14 11.06 -1.05
C SER A 92 11.51 9.97 -0.05
N TYR A 93 12.55 10.20 0.74
CA TYR A 93 12.94 9.30 1.82
C TYR A 93 13.01 10.04 3.15
N PHE A 94 12.83 9.31 4.24
CA PHE A 94 12.91 9.87 5.58
C PHE A 94 14.36 9.82 6.08
N ASP A 95 14.93 10.98 6.41
CA ASP A 95 16.25 11.16 6.99
C ASP A 95 16.07 11.92 8.31
N ASP A 96 15.89 11.14 9.39
CA ASP A 96 15.46 11.61 10.72
C ASP A 96 16.10 12.96 11.12
N PRO A 97 15.31 14.02 11.40
CA PRO A 97 13.86 14.02 11.62
C PRO A 97 13.01 14.49 10.43
N GLU A 98 13.58 14.64 9.24
CA GLU A 98 12.92 15.30 8.10
C GLU A 98 12.78 14.39 6.88
N TRP A 99 11.83 14.72 6.02
CA TRP A 99 11.74 14.10 4.70
C TRP A 99 12.67 14.83 3.74
N SER A 100 13.34 14.09 2.86
CA SER A 100 14.12 14.65 1.77
C SER A 100 13.25 15.55 0.88
N ASP A 101 13.89 16.45 0.14
CA ASP A 101 13.28 17.08 -1.01
C ASP A 101 12.75 16.02 -1.99
N ALA A 102 11.62 16.32 -2.62
CA ALA A 102 10.99 15.43 -3.59
C ALA A 102 11.87 15.28 -4.84
N GLN A 103 12.17 14.04 -5.19
CA GLN A 103 12.93 13.73 -6.40
C GLN A 103 12.00 13.19 -7.48
N GLN A 104 12.09 13.76 -8.68
CA GLN A 104 11.27 13.32 -9.80
C GLN A 104 11.65 11.90 -10.23
N ILE A 105 10.66 11.03 -10.48
CA ILE A 105 10.85 9.75 -11.15
C ILE A 105 10.68 9.96 -12.67
N PRO A 106 11.75 10.04 -13.47
CA PRO A 106 11.65 10.57 -14.83
C PRO A 106 10.85 9.67 -15.78
N GLY A 107 9.93 10.26 -16.55
CA GLY A 107 9.19 9.57 -17.61
C GLY A 107 8.15 8.55 -17.11
N GLN A 108 7.81 8.57 -15.82
CA GLN A 108 6.87 7.66 -15.18
C GLN A 108 5.74 8.46 -14.56
N GLY A 109 4.50 8.07 -14.83
CA GLY A 109 3.36 8.77 -14.27
C GLY A 109 2.09 7.94 -14.16
N THR A 110 1.43 8.06 -13.01
CA THR A 110 0.14 7.44 -12.64
C THR A 110 -0.55 8.34 -11.61
N SER A 111 -1.80 8.07 -11.27
CA SER A 111 -2.43 8.60 -10.06
C SER A 111 -2.27 7.69 -8.84
N VAL A 112 -1.90 6.42 -9.01
CA VAL A 112 -1.82 5.44 -7.91
C VAL A 112 -0.59 4.53 -8.07
N PRO A 113 0.55 4.89 -7.46
CA PRO A 113 1.74 4.04 -7.47
C PRO A 113 1.64 2.92 -6.43
N ALA A 114 2.37 1.83 -6.67
CA ALA A 114 2.61 0.79 -5.68
C ALA A 114 4.11 0.49 -5.60
N ILE A 115 4.68 0.51 -4.40
CA ILE A 115 6.13 0.37 -4.15
C ILE A 115 6.40 -0.68 -3.09
N VAL A 116 7.45 -1.48 -3.28
CA VAL A 116 7.94 -2.43 -2.27
C VAL A 116 9.46 -2.57 -2.38
N ALA A 117 10.14 -2.77 -1.24
CA ALA A 117 11.52 -3.26 -1.26
C ALA A 117 11.56 -4.71 -1.75
N TYR A 118 12.34 -4.98 -2.80
CA TYR A 118 12.51 -6.32 -3.35
C TYR A 118 13.98 -6.53 -3.73
N GLN A 119 14.61 -7.50 -3.07
CA GLN A 119 16.06 -7.72 -3.18
C GLN A 119 16.82 -6.42 -2.82
N ASP A 120 17.71 -5.95 -3.70
CA ASP A 120 18.57 -4.79 -3.47
C ASP A 120 18.01 -3.50 -4.12
N TYR A 121 16.70 -3.42 -4.36
CA TYR A 121 16.09 -2.25 -4.97
C TYR A 121 14.64 -2.02 -4.50
N LEU A 122 14.17 -0.79 -4.70
CA LEU A 122 12.76 -0.45 -4.70
C LEU A 122 12.14 -0.93 -6.01
N PHE A 123 11.07 -1.70 -5.93
CA PHE A 123 10.31 -2.17 -7.09
C PHE A 123 9.00 -1.42 -7.19
N LEU A 124 8.88 -0.58 -8.22
CA LEU A 124 7.73 0.27 -8.47
C LEU A 124 6.86 -0.35 -9.54
N VAL A 125 5.57 -0.45 -9.26
CA VAL A 125 4.53 -0.78 -10.23
C VAL A 125 3.55 0.39 -10.31
N TYR A 126 3.17 0.76 -11.53
CA TYR A 126 2.29 1.89 -11.78
C TYR A 126 1.51 1.69 -13.09
N THR A 127 0.41 2.41 -13.22
CA THR A 127 -0.38 2.44 -14.46
C THR A 127 0.06 3.61 -15.33
N ASP A 128 0.06 3.45 -16.65
CA ASP A 128 0.32 4.58 -17.54
C ASP A 128 -0.71 5.71 -17.34
N SER A 129 -0.31 6.97 -17.45
CA SER A 129 -1.25 8.08 -17.19
C SER A 129 -2.32 8.27 -18.26
N SER A 130 -2.15 7.65 -19.43
CA SER A 130 -3.06 7.73 -20.58
C SER A 130 -3.77 6.41 -20.90
N SER A 131 -3.48 5.34 -20.17
CA SER A 131 -4.10 4.02 -20.35
C SER A 131 -4.18 3.25 -19.03
N SER A 132 -4.81 2.08 -19.01
CA SER A 132 -4.80 1.19 -17.85
C SER A 132 -3.63 0.20 -17.83
N GLN A 133 -2.66 0.35 -18.74
CA GLN A 133 -1.53 -0.56 -18.85
C GLN A 133 -0.60 -0.45 -17.65
N LEU A 134 -0.13 -1.61 -17.17
CA LEU A 134 0.80 -1.68 -16.06
C LEU A 134 2.25 -1.64 -16.55
N TRP A 135 3.06 -0.93 -15.77
CA TRP A 135 4.49 -0.78 -15.98
C TRP A 135 5.22 -1.04 -14.67
N GLN A 136 6.47 -1.48 -14.79
CA GLN A 136 7.40 -1.59 -13.68
C GLN A 136 8.69 -0.83 -13.92
N SER A 137 9.33 -0.42 -12.84
CA SER A 137 10.71 0.07 -12.83
C SER A 137 11.39 -0.29 -11.50
N GLN A 138 12.71 -0.15 -11.47
CA GLN A 138 13.53 -0.44 -10.30
C GLN A 138 14.29 0.82 -9.89
N GLY A 139 14.30 1.12 -8.60
CA GLY A 139 14.98 2.28 -8.01
C GLY A 139 16.06 1.86 -7.02
N VAL A 140 17.23 2.49 -7.11
CA VAL A 140 18.29 2.37 -6.10
C VAL A 140 18.72 3.76 -5.64
N GLN A 141 19.04 3.89 -4.36
CA GLN A 141 19.59 5.12 -3.80
C GLN A 141 21.11 5.11 -3.98
N ASN A 142 21.67 6.23 -4.46
CA ASN A 142 23.11 6.45 -4.50
C ASN A 142 23.60 6.95 -3.12
N ASP A 143 24.92 6.90 -2.90
CA ASP A 143 25.54 7.34 -1.64
C ASP A 143 25.27 8.82 -1.29
N ASP A 144 24.95 9.66 -2.28
CA ASP A 144 24.58 11.07 -2.10
C ASP A 144 23.08 11.29 -1.82
N GLY A 145 22.31 10.21 -1.65
CA GLY A 145 20.87 10.24 -1.40
C GLY A 145 20.01 10.43 -2.66
N SER A 146 20.60 10.61 -3.85
CA SER A 146 19.84 10.69 -5.10
C SER A 146 19.32 9.33 -5.55
N MET A 147 18.16 9.32 -6.20
CA MET A 147 17.52 8.11 -6.70
C MET A 147 17.85 7.87 -8.17
N LYS A 148 18.32 6.66 -8.48
CA LYS A 148 18.54 6.18 -9.83
C LYS A 148 17.47 5.15 -10.20
N TRP A 149 16.70 5.44 -11.23
CA TRP A 149 15.65 4.56 -11.76
C TRP A 149 16.09 3.85 -13.04
N SER A 150 15.68 2.60 -13.20
CA SER A 150 15.86 1.83 -14.43
C SER A 150 14.94 2.34 -15.54
N ASN A 151 15.18 1.86 -16.77
CA ASN A 151 14.17 1.94 -17.82
C ASN A 151 12.90 1.19 -17.39
N THR A 152 11.76 1.65 -17.89
CA THR A 152 10.45 1.09 -17.62
C THR A 152 10.25 -0.19 -18.44
N LYS A 153 9.51 -1.15 -17.88
CA LYS A 153 9.12 -2.38 -18.58
C LYS A 153 7.61 -2.54 -18.51
N HIS A 154 6.98 -2.82 -19.64
CA HIS A 154 5.56 -3.10 -19.71
C HIS A 154 5.25 -4.46 -19.07
N ILE A 155 4.15 -4.53 -18.33
CA ILE A 155 3.62 -5.76 -17.74
C ILE A 155 2.48 -6.25 -18.63
N GLU A 156 2.76 -7.27 -19.45
CA GLU A 156 1.84 -7.76 -20.48
C GLU A 156 0.52 -8.33 -19.93
N GLY A 157 -0.58 -8.02 -20.64
CA GLY A 157 -1.88 -8.66 -20.45
C GLY A 157 -2.68 -8.19 -19.23
N GLN A 158 -2.32 -7.06 -18.63
CA GLN A 158 -2.91 -6.58 -17.38
C GLN A 158 -3.36 -5.14 -17.50
N HIS A 159 -4.61 -4.88 -17.13
CA HIS A 159 -5.22 -3.57 -17.17
C HIS A 159 -5.86 -3.27 -15.82
N THR A 160 -5.42 -2.23 -15.14
CA THR A 160 -5.99 -1.80 -13.86
C THR A 160 -5.86 -0.29 -13.68
N SER A 161 -6.50 0.25 -12.65
CA SER A 161 -6.26 1.59 -12.13
C SER A 161 -5.47 1.58 -10.81
N ILE A 162 -5.46 0.48 -10.05
CA ILE A 162 -4.97 0.43 -8.66
C ILE A 162 -4.31 -0.93 -8.37
N PRO A 163 -2.98 -1.07 -8.58
CA PRO A 163 -2.25 -2.25 -8.18
C PRO A 163 -1.91 -2.22 -6.68
N ALA A 164 -1.94 -3.38 -6.02
CA ALA A 164 -1.35 -3.59 -4.71
C ALA A 164 -0.25 -4.65 -4.82
N ILE A 165 0.92 -4.37 -4.23
CA ILE A 165 2.08 -5.27 -4.28
C ILE A 165 2.63 -5.58 -2.90
N THR A 166 3.20 -6.77 -2.72
CA THR A 166 3.96 -7.16 -1.54
C THR A 166 5.01 -8.20 -1.92
N VAL A 167 6.04 -8.39 -1.10
CA VAL A 167 7.01 -9.49 -1.30
C VAL A 167 6.55 -10.71 -0.53
N PHE A 168 6.39 -11.83 -1.23
CA PHE A 168 5.98 -13.11 -0.68
C PHE A 168 6.82 -14.24 -1.27
N ASN A 169 7.41 -15.08 -0.41
CA ASN A 169 8.25 -16.21 -0.81
C ASN A 169 9.32 -15.85 -1.86
N GLY A 170 9.98 -14.69 -1.68
CA GLY A 170 11.05 -14.23 -2.57
C GLY A 170 10.58 -13.75 -3.94
N ARG A 171 9.28 -13.47 -4.10
CA ARG A 171 8.67 -12.92 -5.33
C ARG A 171 7.89 -11.66 -5.01
N VAL A 172 7.73 -10.76 -5.98
CA VAL A 172 6.74 -9.68 -5.86
C VAL A 172 5.39 -10.25 -6.26
N LEU A 173 4.47 -10.33 -5.32
CA LEU A 173 3.08 -10.64 -5.57
C LEU A 173 2.33 -9.35 -5.87
N MET A 174 1.52 -9.35 -6.92
CA MET A 174 0.61 -8.27 -7.23
C MET A 174 -0.83 -8.78 -7.22
N VAL A 175 -1.72 -7.98 -6.63
CA VAL A 175 -3.18 -8.10 -6.78
C VAL A 175 -3.72 -6.81 -7.33
N TYR A 176 -4.63 -6.90 -8.31
CA TYR A 176 -5.21 -5.74 -8.98
C TYR A 176 -6.65 -6.05 -9.44
N SER A 177 -7.46 -5.01 -9.61
CA SER A 177 -8.77 -5.12 -10.27
C SER A 177 -8.66 -4.88 -11.77
N ASP A 178 -9.44 -5.57 -12.58
CA ASP A 178 -9.51 -5.24 -14.02
C ASP A 178 -9.97 -3.78 -14.23
N ALA A 179 -9.47 -3.11 -15.27
CA ALA A 179 -9.81 -1.71 -15.53
C ALA A 179 -11.31 -1.49 -15.81
N ASN A 180 -12.01 -2.49 -16.32
CA ASN A 180 -13.42 -2.41 -16.70
C ASN A 180 -14.33 -3.25 -15.80
N SER A 181 -13.78 -3.91 -14.77
CA SER A 181 -14.58 -4.66 -13.81
C SER A 181 -13.90 -4.71 -12.44
N ALA A 182 -14.70 -4.78 -11.38
CA ALA A 182 -14.16 -4.95 -10.03
C ALA A 182 -13.56 -6.37 -9.78
N GLN A 183 -13.43 -7.22 -10.81
CA GLN A 183 -12.85 -8.56 -10.68
C GLN A 183 -11.37 -8.47 -10.33
N LEU A 184 -10.98 -9.15 -9.24
CA LEU A 184 -9.60 -9.23 -8.79
C LEU A 184 -8.80 -10.32 -9.53
N TRP A 185 -7.53 -10.01 -9.76
CA TRP A 185 -6.55 -10.89 -10.38
C TRP A 185 -5.26 -10.87 -9.56
N THR A 186 -4.48 -11.95 -9.67
CA THR A 186 -3.16 -12.04 -9.05
C THR A 186 -2.11 -12.56 -10.01
N THR A 187 -0.89 -12.05 -9.86
CA THR A 187 0.30 -12.45 -10.63
C THR A 187 1.54 -12.31 -9.74
N GLN A 188 2.62 -13.01 -10.09
CA GLN A 188 3.87 -12.98 -9.34
C GLN A 188 5.06 -12.72 -10.26
N TYR A 189 5.95 -11.84 -9.82
CA TYR A 189 7.23 -11.55 -10.46
C TYR A 189 8.36 -12.36 -9.81
N ASP A 190 9.07 -13.16 -10.61
CA ASP A 190 10.17 -14.01 -10.13
C ASP A 190 11.56 -13.35 -10.15
N GLY A 191 11.62 -12.04 -10.41
CA GLY A 191 12.87 -11.30 -10.65
C GLY A 191 13.21 -11.15 -12.14
N THR A 192 12.54 -11.90 -13.03
CA THR A 192 12.70 -11.79 -14.48
C THR A 192 11.38 -11.58 -15.19
N ASN A 193 10.38 -12.41 -14.90
CA ASN A 193 9.09 -12.44 -15.59
C ASN A 193 7.92 -12.44 -14.61
N TRP A 194 6.79 -11.93 -15.08
CA TRP A 194 5.49 -12.11 -14.43
C TRP A 194 4.87 -13.43 -14.84
N SER A 195 4.26 -14.12 -13.88
CA SER A 195 3.42 -15.27 -14.16
C SER A 195 2.14 -14.85 -14.91
N THR A 196 1.51 -15.80 -15.61
CA THR A 196 0.18 -15.58 -16.16
C THR A 196 -0.79 -15.16 -15.05
N PRO A 197 -1.59 -14.09 -15.23
CA PRO A 197 -2.59 -13.69 -14.26
C PRO A 197 -3.59 -14.80 -13.96
N SER A 198 -3.92 -14.96 -12.68
CA SER A 198 -4.94 -15.88 -12.19
C SER A 198 -6.08 -15.09 -11.54
N GLN A 199 -7.32 -15.42 -11.89
CA GLN A 199 -8.50 -14.76 -11.32
C GLN A 199 -8.66 -15.14 -9.84
N ILE A 200 -9.01 -14.18 -9.00
CA ILE A 200 -9.43 -14.42 -7.60
C ILE A 200 -10.96 -14.54 -7.56
N PRO A 201 -11.53 -15.76 -7.48
CA PRO A 201 -12.96 -15.96 -7.65
C PRO A 201 -13.79 -15.38 -6.50
N GLY A 202 -14.96 -14.82 -6.82
CA GLY A 202 -15.97 -14.41 -5.84
C GLY A 202 -15.64 -13.16 -5.02
N GLN A 203 -14.59 -12.43 -5.40
CA GLN A 203 -14.10 -11.24 -4.70
C GLN A 203 -14.02 -10.08 -5.67
N SER A 204 -14.60 -8.94 -5.30
CA SER A 204 -14.60 -7.76 -6.14
C SER A 204 -14.41 -6.47 -5.35
N THR A 205 -13.53 -5.63 -5.86
CA THR A 205 -13.16 -4.32 -5.29
C THR A 205 -12.44 -3.49 -6.35
N SER A 206 -12.26 -2.20 -6.08
CA SER A 206 -11.31 -1.34 -6.79
C SER A 206 -9.98 -1.17 -6.05
N VAL A 207 -9.90 -1.43 -4.74
CA VAL A 207 -8.71 -1.13 -3.92
C VAL A 207 -8.39 -2.30 -2.98
N PRO A 208 -7.54 -3.25 -3.41
CA PRO A 208 -6.96 -4.23 -2.52
C PRO A 208 -5.79 -3.64 -1.71
N ALA A 209 -5.57 -4.17 -0.52
CA ALA A 209 -4.36 -3.95 0.26
C ALA A 209 -3.77 -5.30 0.69
N LEU A 210 -2.43 -5.39 0.71
CA LEU A 210 -1.71 -6.64 0.96
C LEU A 210 -0.74 -6.50 2.13
N THR A 211 -0.59 -7.57 2.90
CA THR A 211 0.55 -7.76 3.80
C THR A 211 0.86 -9.26 3.92
N VAL A 212 2.00 -9.60 4.53
CA VAL A 212 2.40 -10.98 4.77
C VAL A 212 2.59 -11.18 6.27
N VAL A 213 1.97 -12.23 6.80
CA VAL A 213 2.12 -12.65 8.20
C VAL A 213 2.39 -14.15 8.23
N LYS A 214 3.51 -14.55 8.83
CA LYS A 214 4.00 -15.94 8.78
C LYS A 214 4.10 -16.44 7.33
N GLU A 215 3.53 -17.61 7.02
CA GLU A 215 3.47 -18.14 5.66
C GLU A 215 2.27 -17.65 4.82
N TYR A 216 1.47 -16.71 5.32
CA TYR A 216 0.24 -16.26 4.64
C TYR A 216 0.37 -14.87 4.04
N VAL A 217 -0.10 -14.73 2.81
CA VAL A 217 -0.48 -13.42 2.28
C VAL A 217 -1.88 -13.11 2.77
N VAL A 218 -2.07 -11.89 3.25
CA VAL A 218 -3.34 -11.35 3.70
C VAL A 218 -3.76 -10.28 2.72
N MET A 219 -5.01 -10.36 2.25
CA MET A 219 -5.63 -9.31 1.47
C MET A 219 -6.83 -8.76 2.24
N VAL A 220 -6.89 -7.43 2.36
CA VAL A 220 -8.10 -6.72 2.80
C VAL A 220 -8.56 -5.77 1.70
N TYR A 221 -9.86 -5.68 1.52
CA TYR A 221 -10.46 -4.81 0.50
C TYR A 221 -11.87 -4.35 0.90
N SER A 222 -12.32 -3.21 0.38
CA SER A 222 -13.74 -2.80 0.46
C SER A 222 -14.55 -3.52 -0.61
N GLY A 223 -15.74 -4.02 -0.30
CA GLY A 223 -16.61 -4.64 -1.30
C GLY A 223 -16.93 -3.70 -2.47
N ALA A 224 -17.16 -4.24 -3.67
CA ALA A 224 -17.42 -3.40 -4.86
C ALA A 224 -18.74 -2.61 -4.80
N HIS A 225 -19.66 -2.99 -3.91
CA HIS A 225 -21.02 -2.43 -3.83
C HIS A 225 -21.40 -1.98 -2.43
N ASP A 226 -20.48 -2.11 -1.48
CA ASP A 226 -20.63 -1.67 -0.10
C ASP A 226 -19.29 -1.14 0.42
N SER A 227 -19.33 -0.33 1.47
CA SER A 227 -18.11 0.09 2.16
C SER A 227 -17.62 -0.96 3.15
N GLN A 228 -18.11 -2.20 3.10
CA GLN A 228 -17.75 -3.23 4.07
C GLN A 228 -16.37 -3.78 3.72
N PHE A 229 -15.48 -3.84 4.72
CA PHE A 229 -14.19 -4.50 4.54
C PHE A 229 -14.31 -6.03 4.63
N TRP A 230 -13.58 -6.69 3.75
CA TRP A 230 -13.46 -8.15 3.68
C TRP A 230 -12.00 -8.54 3.79
N VAL A 231 -11.73 -9.67 4.45
CA VAL A 231 -10.39 -10.27 4.54
C VAL A 231 -10.38 -11.65 3.91
N THR A 232 -9.32 -11.95 3.16
CA THR A 232 -8.98 -13.31 2.74
C THR A 232 -7.47 -13.55 2.91
N ILE A 233 -7.08 -14.82 2.88
CA ILE A 233 -5.69 -15.24 3.01
C ILE A 233 -5.34 -16.28 1.96
N SER A 234 -4.06 -16.34 1.60
CA SER A 234 -3.50 -17.34 0.69
C SER A 234 -2.15 -17.84 1.21
N LEU A 235 -1.88 -19.13 0.98
CA LEU A 235 -0.60 -19.79 1.30
C LEU A 235 0.41 -19.75 0.15
N ASP A 236 -0.06 -19.46 -1.06
CA ASP A 236 0.74 -19.50 -2.29
C ASP A 236 0.62 -18.23 -3.14
N GLY A 237 -0.23 -17.29 -2.72
CA GLY A 237 -0.53 -16.06 -3.45
C GLY A 237 -1.39 -16.28 -4.70
N VAL A 238 -1.94 -17.48 -4.92
CA VAL A 238 -2.75 -17.80 -6.11
C VAL A 238 -4.12 -18.35 -5.70
N ASN A 239 -4.13 -19.30 -4.77
CA ASN A 239 -5.33 -19.91 -4.24
C ASN A 239 -5.74 -19.18 -2.96
N TRP A 240 -6.77 -18.34 -3.09
CA TRP A 240 -7.31 -17.54 -2.00
C TRP A 240 -8.49 -18.25 -1.33
N GLN A 241 -8.58 -18.12 -0.01
CA GLN A 241 -9.72 -18.63 0.73
C GLN A 241 -10.99 -17.81 0.45
N ASN A 242 -12.14 -18.35 0.85
CA ASN A 242 -13.39 -17.58 0.85
C ASN A 242 -13.23 -16.33 1.73
N PRO A 243 -13.64 -15.15 1.25
CA PRO A 243 -13.52 -13.92 2.00
C PRO A 243 -14.43 -13.95 3.24
N ARG A 244 -14.00 -13.26 4.29
CA ARG A 244 -14.77 -13.07 5.53
C ARG A 244 -14.95 -11.60 5.78
N GLN A 245 -16.12 -11.24 6.28
CA GLN A 245 -16.42 -9.88 6.69
C GLN A 245 -15.55 -9.47 7.89
N ILE A 246 -15.07 -8.23 7.88
CA ILE A 246 -14.47 -7.60 9.05
C ILE A 246 -15.58 -6.84 9.81
N ASP A 247 -16.12 -7.47 10.85
CA ASP A 247 -17.32 -6.99 11.53
C ASP A 247 -17.20 -5.53 12.04
N GLY A 248 -18.17 -4.71 11.68
CA GLY A 248 -18.31 -3.33 12.15
C GLY A 248 -17.31 -2.33 11.61
N GLN A 249 -16.53 -2.71 10.59
CA GLN A 249 -15.51 -1.85 9.99
C GLN A 249 -15.84 -1.57 8.53
N HIS A 250 -16.02 -0.27 8.24
CA HIS A 250 -16.45 0.20 6.93
C HIS A 250 -15.57 1.37 6.46
N GLY A 251 -15.26 1.39 5.17
CA GLY A 251 -14.43 2.41 4.55
C GLY A 251 -14.15 2.07 3.09
N SER A 252 -13.24 2.81 2.46
CA SER A 252 -12.93 2.62 1.04
C SER A 252 -11.52 2.05 0.81
N ILE A 253 -10.54 2.55 1.55
CA ILE A 253 -9.12 2.30 1.31
C ILE A 253 -8.48 1.82 2.61
N PRO A 254 -8.21 0.51 2.74
CA PRO A 254 -7.44 -0.03 3.85
C PRO A 254 -5.95 0.10 3.57
N ALA A 255 -5.15 0.33 4.61
CA ALA A 255 -3.69 0.19 4.58
C ALA A 255 -3.28 -0.89 5.57
N LEU A 256 -2.40 -1.80 5.14
CA LEU A 256 -2.00 -2.96 5.93
C LEU A 256 -0.50 -2.97 6.19
N ALA A 257 -0.13 -3.37 7.39
CA ALA A 257 1.24 -3.73 7.72
C ALA A 257 1.23 -4.89 8.71
N THR A 258 2.28 -5.71 8.67
CA THR A 258 2.49 -6.75 9.68
C THR A 258 3.63 -6.31 10.56
N LEU A 259 3.36 -6.22 11.86
CA LEU A 259 4.36 -5.94 12.90
C LEU A 259 4.40 -7.15 13.82
N GLU A 260 5.54 -7.84 13.86
CA GLU A 260 5.69 -9.17 14.46
C GLU A 260 4.71 -10.17 13.82
N ASP A 261 3.86 -10.82 14.61
CA ASP A 261 2.84 -11.77 14.16
C ASP A 261 1.44 -11.13 14.04
N THR A 262 1.36 -9.80 14.07
CA THR A 262 0.09 -9.06 14.11
C THR A 262 -0.11 -8.26 12.84
N VAL A 263 -1.23 -8.51 12.16
CA VAL A 263 -1.70 -7.68 11.05
C VAL A 263 -2.35 -6.44 11.63
N TRP A 264 -1.86 -5.28 11.24
CA TRP A 264 -2.44 -3.99 11.55
C TRP A 264 -3.11 -3.43 10.31
N MET A 265 -4.27 -2.81 10.52
CA MET A 265 -5.01 -2.12 9.48
C MET A 265 -5.35 -0.71 9.92
N THR A 266 -5.03 0.28 9.09
CA THR A 266 -5.55 1.64 9.22
C THR A 266 -6.46 1.98 8.05
N TYR A 267 -7.50 2.76 8.30
CA TYR A 267 -8.50 3.14 7.30
C TYR A 267 -9.28 4.38 7.73
N SER A 268 -9.97 5.01 6.79
CA SER A 268 -10.97 6.05 7.07
C SER A 268 -12.40 5.48 7.03
N ASP A 269 -13.29 5.98 7.88
CA ASP A 269 -14.70 5.59 7.85
C ASP A 269 -15.35 5.87 6.47
N ALA A 270 -16.37 5.11 6.12
CA ALA A 270 -17.13 5.31 4.88
C ALA A 270 -17.80 6.70 4.77
N ASN A 271 -18.12 7.32 5.90
CA ASN A 271 -18.87 8.58 5.97
C ASN A 271 -18.07 9.73 6.59
N SER A 272 -16.81 9.52 6.93
CA SER A 272 -15.95 10.57 7.49
C SER A 272 -14.48 10.32 7.16
N SER A 273 -13.68 11.38 7.15
CA SER A 273 -12.23 11.26 7.03
C SER A 273 -11.53 10.84 8.33
N GLN A 274 -12.26 10.47 9.39
CA GLN A 274 -11.66 10.03 10.65
C GLN A 274 -10.84 8.76 10.44
N LEU A 275 -9.58 8.77 10.86
CA LEU A 275 -8.71 7.60 10.86
C LEU A 275 -9.02 6.63 11.98
N TRP A 276 -8.96 5.35 11.67
CA TRP A 276 -9.15 4.22 12.58
C TRP A 276 -7.99 3.25 12.46
N VAL A 277 -7.72 2.52 13.54
CA VAL A 277 -6.78 1.40 13.58
C VAL A 277 -7.45 0.16 14.17
N THR A 278 -7.13 -1.00 13.63
CA THR A 278 -7.46 -2.31 14.21
C THR A 278 -6.28 -3.26 14.05
N SER A 279 -6.35 -4.41 14.71
CA SER A 279 -5.40 -5.50 14.54
C SER A 279 -6.08 -6.86 14.48
N ALA A 280 -5.40 -7.81 13.86
CA ALA A 280 -5.76 -9.22 13.85
C ALA A 280 -4.52 -10.09 14.01
N GLN A 281 -4.69 -11.24 14.67
CA GLN A 281 -3.70 -12.30 14.71
C GLN A 281 -4.29 -13.56 14.06
N LEU A 282 -3.40 -14.36 13.47
CA LEU A 282 -3.78 -15.65 12.91
C LEU A 282 -4.17 -16.62 14.03
N ALA A 283 -5.38 -17.16 13.95
CA ALA A 283 -5.92 -18.19 14.84
C ALA A 283 -6.31 -19.48 14.07
#